data_AF-A0A8J8K8V6-F1
#
_entry.id   AF-A0A8J8K8V6-F1
#
_cell.length_a   1.000
_cell.length_b   1.000
_cell.length_c   1.000
_cell.angle_alpha   90.00
_cell.angle_beta   90.00
_cell.angle_gamma   90.00
#
_symmetry.space_group_name_H-M   'P 1'
#
loop_
_entity.id
_entity.type
_entity.pdbx_description
1 polymer ?
#
loop_
_entity_poly.entity_id
_entity_poly.type
_entity_poly.pdbx_seq_one_letter_code
_entity_poly.pdbx_strand_id
1 'polypeptide(L)'
;MANPGVEFVGKTPIKRKLITKYFVRGWWTDSNDMPISEALFGDTVKFHLQTQEIPIGENVTLKLFDDDNILNTIEDHEDDEIGLVYSTNGQAAITDQVDGNKKVVKTIILDNFEKMLRSEADGILELYFKCTYDSDVDVKMPDLPQNYLQVKGVPKIILVNGHWNRIANFMGMSPGSGGEGYWNFFTGNVKGYKTAADNYFGIKSKEPHFVDGSSLWGGSESGGQRKKRGYEYARENFDELKRGLGNEKAYVISHSEGGACAAGVCQYLKENNIDVGESLMLSADEGDEFTVEGNYPCYQITAGYLTHDYITKRSRFEIDPVVMDNRISGVNRYGVYISNGGLTTVHGATINTSVFNLVTTLKTLNVQLALNSQGQSVHQTSPMDEKWYRIDEYRIYNKKIDIYPTNNSNIIEMYRERQD
;
A
#
# COMPACT_ATOMS: atom_id res chain seq x y z
N MET A 1 -55.73 -10.18 -24.39
CA MET A 1 -54.68 -9.45 -25.13
C MET A 1 -53.36 -10.13 -24.82
N ALA A 2 -52.74 -10.76 -25.80
CA ALA A 2 -51.45 -11.44 -25.64
C ALA A 2 -50.33 -10.42 -25.87
N ASN A 3 -49.32 -10.41 -25.00
CA ASN A 3 -48.11 -9.60 -25.15
C ASN A 3 -47.43 -9.92 -26.49
N PRO A 4 -46.93 -8.92 -27.24
CA PRO A 4 -46.05 -9.20 -28.36
C PRO A 4 -44.74 -9.77 -27.81
N GLY A 5 -44.42 -11.00 -28.20
CA GLY A 5 -43.15 -11.64 -27.89
C GLY A 5 -42.01 -11.02 -28.71
N VAL A 6 -40.83 -10.95 -28.12
CA VAL A 6 -39.58 -10.64 -28.82
C VAL A 6 -39.06 -11.95 -29.41
N GLU A 7 -39.05 -12.07 -30.74
CA GLU A 7 -38.28 -13.12 -31.41
C GLU A 7 -36.79 -12.81 -31.27
N PHE A 8 -36.07 -13.69 -30.56
CA PHE A 8 -34.62 -13.72 -30.68
C PHE A 8 -34.28 -14.23 -32.08
N VAL A 9 -33.92 -13.31 -32.97
CA VAL A 9 -33.21 -13.66 -34.20
C VAL A 9 -31.94 -14.36 -33.77
N GLY A 10 -31.88 -15.68 -33.94
CA GLY A 10 -30.70 -16.47 -33.67
C GLY A 10 -29.52 -15.78 -34.35
N LYS A 11 -28.52 -15.37 -33.57
CA LYS A 11 -27.30 -14.77 -34.11
C LYS A 11 -26.78 -15.75 -35.16
N THR A 12 -26.87 -15.37 -36.43
CA THR A 12 -26.13 -16.06 -37.49
C THR A 12 -24.67 -16.04 -37.03
N PRO A 13 -23.99 -17.19 -36.86
CA PRO A 13 -22.60 -17.19 -36.48
C PRO A 13 -21.88 -16.32 -37.50
N ILE A 14 -21.23 -15.25 -37.03
CA ILE A 14 -20.32 -14.49 -37.89
C ILE A 14 -19.26 -15.51 -38.29
N LYS A 15 -19.31 -15.98 -39.55
CA LYS A 15 -18.23 -16.76 -40.15
C LYS A 15 -17.02 -15.83 -40.17
N ARG A 16 -16.21 -15.86 -39.10
CA ARG A 16 -14.88 -15.29 -39.10
C ARG A 16 -14.15 -15.93 -40.28
N LYS A 17 -13.69 -15.12 -41.21
CA LYS A 17 -12.82 -15.57 -42.29
C LYS A 17 -11.54 -16.03 -41.59
N LEU A 18 -11.35 -17.34 -41.44
CA LEU A 18 -10.09 -17.92 -40.94
C LEU A 18 -9.00 -17.48 -41.91
N ILE A 19 -8.20 -16.49 -41.51
CA ILE A 19 -7.00 -16.06 -42.26
C ILE A 19 -5.85 -17.05 -42.03
N THR A 20 -6.00 -17.93 -41.03
CA THR A 20 -4.98 -18.86 -40.52
C THR A 20 -5.38 -20.30 -40.82
N LYS A 21 -4.42 -21.11 -41.30
CA LYS A 21 -4.66 -22.53 -41.62
C LYS A 21 -4.67 -23.39 -40.35
N TYR A 22 -3.83 -23.08 -39.38
CA TYR A 22 -3.54 -23.95 -38.24
C TYR A 22 -4.03 -23.41 -36.90
N PHE A 23 -4.18 -22.10 -36.78
CA PHE A 23 -4.61 -21.47 -35.52
C PHE A 23 -6.09 -21.10 -35.56
N VAL A 24 -6.84 -21.49 -34.52
CA VAL A 24 -8.30 -21.27 -34.44
C VAL A 24 -8.63 -20.06 -33.59
N ARG A 25 -8.06 -19.96 -32.38
CA ARG A 25 -8.22 -18.82 -31.46
C ARG A 25 -7.24 -18.89 -30.29
N GLY A 26 -6.90 -17.73 -29.74
CA GLY A 26 -6.18 -17.57 -28.47
C GLY A 26 -7.05 -16.95 -27.38
N TRP A 27 -6.81 -17.28 -26.11
CA TRP A 27 -7.43 -16.59 -24.96
C TRP A 27 -6.60 -16.75 -23.69
N TRP A 28 -6.84 -15.87 -22.72
CA TRP A 28 -6.17 -15.85 -21.42
C TRP A 28 -7.07 -16.40 -20.31
N THR A 29 -6.46 -17.09 -19.34
CA THR A 29 -7.11 -17.46 -18.08
C THR A 29 -6.20 -17.19 -16.89
N ASP A 30 -6.79 -17.10 -15.70
CA ASP A 30 -6.04 -17.16 -14.45
C ASP A 30 -5.50 -18.59 -14.19
N SER A 31 -4.86 -18.77 -13.03
CA SER A 31 -4.33 -20.06 -12.58
C SER A 31 -5.41 -21.13 -12.38
N ASN A 32 -6.67 -20.73 -12.17
CA ASN A 32 -7.84 -21.59 -11.97
C ASN A 32 -8.62 -21.85 -13.26
N ASP A 33 -8.06 -21.50 -14.43
CA ASP A 33 -8.67 -21.65 -15.76
C ASP A 33 -9.95 -20.80 -15.97
N MET A 34 -10.12 -19.74 -15.19
CA MET A 34 -11.18 -18.75 -15.38
C MET A 34 -10.75 -17.71 -16.44
N PRO A 35 -11.59 -17.40 -17.45
CA PRO A 35 -11.26 -16.39 -18.46
C PRO A 35 -10.98 -15.01 -17.85
N ILE A 36 -9.92 -14.36 -18.33
CA ILE A 36 -9.52 -13.02 -17.87
C ILE A 36 -9.19 -12.11 -19.06
N SER A 37 -9.37 -10.80 -18.85
CA SER A 37 -8.87 -9.73 -19.73
C SER A 37 -7.87 -8.81 -19.02
N GLU A 38 -7.74 -8.95 -17.71
CA GLU A 38 -6.84 -8.15 -16.88
C GLU A 38 -6.08 -9.06 -15.90
N ALA A 39 -4.84 -8.71 -15.59
CA ALA A 39 -4.04 -9.33 -14.54
C ALA A 39 -3.17 -8.29 -13.83
N LEU A 40 -2.62 -8.65 -12.67
CA LEU A 40 -1.61 -7.85 -12.01
C LEU A 40 -0.20 -8.36 -12.26
N PHE A 41 0.78 -7.48 -12.10
CA PHE A 41 2.18 -7.87 -12.00
C PHE A 41 2.41 -8.93 -10.92
N GLY A 42 3.15 -9.97 -11.25
CA GLY A 42 3.43 -11.14 -10.40
C GLY A 42 2.31 -12.18 -10.35
N ASP A 43 1.18 -11.97 -11.02
CA ASP A 43 0.16 -13.03 -11.15
C ASP A 43 0.65 -14.15 -12.07
N THR A 44 0.20 -15.38 -11.78
CA THR A 44 0.37 -16.53 -12.69
C THR A 44 -0.85 -16.64 -13.59
N VAL A 45 -0.63 -16.56 -14.90
CA VAL A 45 -1.68 -16.65 -15.93
C VAL A 45 -1.40 -17.80 -16.89
N LYS A 46 -2.41 -18.19 -17.66
CA LYS A 46 -2.28 -19.18 -18.74
C LYS A 46 -2.78 -18.59 -20.05
N PHE A 47 -1.96 -18.72 -21.08
CA PHE A 47 -2.38 -18.49 -22.46
C PHE A 47 -2.79 -19.81 -23.09
N HIS A 48 -3.97 -19.85 -23.70
CA HIS A 48 -4.49 -21.02 -24.39
C HIS A 48 -4.56 -20.71 -25.88
N LEU A 49 -3.99 -21.59 -26.70
CA LEU A 49 -4.08 -21.54 -28.17
C LEU A 49 -4.78 -22.80 -28.66
N GLN A 50 -5.93 -22.63 -29.30
CA GLN A 50 -6.62 -23.73 -29.99
C GLN A 50 -6.07 -23.87 -31.40
N THR A 51 -5.69 -25.08 -31.77
CA THR A 51 -5.11 -25.40 -33.07
C THR A 51 -6.02 -26.34 -33.88
N GLN A 52 -5.78 -26.40 -35.17
CA GLN A 52 -6.39 -27.34 -36.11
C GLN A 52 -5.31 -27.87 -37.04
N GLU A 53 -5.47 -29.09 -37.52
CA GLU A 53 -4.56 -29.73 -38.49
C GLU A 53 -3.08 -29.92 -38.04
N ILE A 54 -2.67 -29.38 -36.89
CA ILE A 54 -1.36 -29.66 -36.29
C ILE A 54 -1.41 -31.04 -35.59
N PRO A 55 -0.50 -31.98 -35.89
CA PRO A 55 -0.40 -33.26 -35.19
C PRO A 55 -0.14 -33.10 -33.67
N ILE A 56 -0.58 -34.07 -32.88
CA ILE A 56 -0.32 -34.08 -31.43
C ILE A 56 1.19 -34.27 -31.21
N GLY A 57 1.77 -33.52 -30.27
CA GLY A 57 3.20 -33.57 -29.93
C GLY A 57 4.10 -32.70 -30.82
N GLU A 58 3.56 -32.10 -31.87
CA GLU A 58 4.29 -31.12 -32.69
C GLU A 58 4.46 -29.80 -31.96
N ASN A 59 5.57 -29.12 -32.23
CA ASN A 59 5.92 -27.84 -31.60
C ASN A 59 5.31 -26.66 -32.36
N VAL A 60 4.74 -25.71 -31.62
CA VAL A 60 4.32 -24.40 -32.11
C VAL A 60 5.24 -23.35 -31.51
N THR A 61 5.69 -22.38 -32.30
CA THR A 61 6.46 -21.23 -31.79
C THR A 61 5.51 -20.19 -31.20
N LEU A 62 5.80 -19.74 -29.98
CA LEU A 62 5.01 -18.80 -29.19
C LEU A 62 5.92 -17.71 -28.62
N LYS A 63 5.94 -16.55 -29.27
CA LYS A 63 6.66 -15.36 -28.80
C LYS A 63 5.69 -14.34 -28.21
N LEU A 64 5.98 -13.87 -27.00
CA LEU A 64 5.17 -12.90 -26.28
C LEU A 64 5.56 -11.49 -26.72
N PHE A 65 4.57 -10.62 -26.86
CA PHE A 65 4.75 -9.22 -27.24
C PHE A 65 3.89 -8.31 -26.38
N ASP A 66 4.33 -7.07 -26.28
CA ASP A 66 3.52 -5.92 -25.88
C ASP A 66 2.96 -5.19 -27.12
N ASP A 67 1.88 -4.45 -26.98
CA ASP A 67 1.25 -3.70 -28.09
C ASP A 67 1.32 -2.18 -27.88
N ASP A 68 2.43 -1.59 -28.30
CA ASP A 68 2.75 -0.14 -28.21
C ASP A 68 2.02 0.73 -29.25
N ASN A 69 0.97 0.18 -29.88
CA ASN A 69 0.17 0.87 -30.89
C ASN A 69 -1.00 1.65 -30.27
N ILE A 70 -0.83 2.19 -29.07
CA ILE A 70 -1.87 2.97 -28.40
C ILE A 70 -1.98 4.35 -29.08
N LEU A 71 -3.19 4.65 -29.56
CA LEU A 71 -3.46 5.93 -30.23
C LEU A 71 -3.34 7.09 -29.23
N ASN A 72 -2.44 8.04 -29.54
CA ASN A 72 -2.20 9.30 -28.81
C ASN A 72 -1.31 9.21 -27.56
N THR A 73 -0.48 8.17 -27.42
CA THR A 73 0.64 8.13 -26.47
C THR A 73 1.96 8.49 -27.18
N ILE A 74 3.00 8.80 -26.40
CA ILE A 74 4.36 9.04 -26.92
C ILE A 74 5.13 7.71 -26.77
N GLU A 75 4.72 6.72 -27.55
CA GLU A 75 5.41 5.44 -27.71
C GLU A 75 6.21 5.43 -29.02
N ASP A 76 7.15 4.50 -29.16
CA ASP A 76 7.88 4.30 -30.41
C ASP A 76 7.03 3.61 -31.50
N HIS A 77 5.86 3.10 -31.12
CA HIS A 77 4.89 2.42 -31.96
C HIS A 77 5.44 1.13 -32.59
N GLU A 78 6.42 0.48 -31.95
CA GLU A 78 6.96 -0.81 -32.36
C GLU A 78 6.71 -1.87 -31.29
N ASP A 79 5.94 -2.93 -31.61
CA ASP A 79 5.66 -4.03 -30.67
C ASP A 79 6.94 -4.61 -30.04
N ASP A 80 7.06 -4.54 -28.71
CA ASP A 80 8.21 -5.09 -27.98
C ASP A 80 8.16 -6.62 -27.80
N GLU A 81 9.19 -7.35 -28.25
CA GLU A 81 9.31 -8.80 -27.98
C GLU A 81 9.74 -9.07 -26.53
N ILE A 82 8.93 -9.85 -25.81
CA ILE A 82 9.21 -10.24 -24.43
C ILE A 82 9.83 -11.64 -24.41
N GLY A 83 11.11 -11.69 -24.02
CA GLY A 83 11.87 -12.93 -23.90
C GLY A 83 11.33 -13.83 -22.78
N LEU A 84 10.66 -14.92 -23.15
CA LEU A 84 10.19 -15.92 -22.21
C LEU A 84 11.27 -16.96 -21.90
N VAL A 85 11.45 -17.29 -20.62
CA VAL A 85 12.38 -18.31 -20.14
C VAL A 85 11.73 -19.27 -19.15
N TYR A 86 12.21 -20.51 -19.10
CA TYR A 86 11.79 -21.46 -18.06
C TYR A 86 12.42 -21.10 -16.72
N SER A 87 11.62 -20.99 -15.67
CA SER A 87 12.08 -20.67 -14.32
C SER A 87 13.06 -21.71 -13.73
N THR A 88 13.02 -22.95 -14.22
CA THR A 88 13.85 -24.05 -13.72
C THR A 88 15.28 -24.04 -14.23
N ASN A 89 15.53 -23.50 -15.43
CA ASN A 89 16.84 -23.59 -16.09
C ASN A 89 17.26 -22.34 -16.88
N GLY A 90 16.40 -21.31 -16.96
CA GLY A 90 16.66 -20.06 -17.68
C GLY A 90 16.72 -20.18 -19.20
N GLN A 91 16.40 -21.34 -19.78
CA GLN A 91 16.41 -21.52 -21.23
C GLN A 91 15.19 -20.83 -21.86
N ALA A 92 15.36 -20.33 -23.08
CA ALA A 92 14.30 -19.70 -23.85
C ALA A 92 13.09 -20.66 -24.01
N ALA A 93 11.93 -20.21 -23.58
CA ALA A 93 10.66 -20.93 -23.65
C ALA A 93 9.85 -20.41 -24.84
N ILE A 94 10.35 -20.59 -26.06
CA ILE A 94 9.74 -20.03 -27.28
C ILE A 94 8.88 -21.04 -28.06
N THR A 95 8.80 -22.29 -27.63
CA THR A 95 8.00 -23.34 -28.27
C THR A 95 7.26 -24.18 -27.24
N ASP A 96 6.05 -24.63 -27.58
CA ASP A 96 5.27 -25.59 -26.80
C ASP A 96 4.56 -26.61 -27.70
N GLN A 97 4.21 -27.77 -27.13
CA GLN A 97 3.62 -28.89 -27.86
C GLN A 97 2.09 -28.86 -27.89
N VAL A 98 1.51 -29.32 -28.99
CA VAL A 98 0.07 -29.53 -29.12
C VAL A 98 -0.36 -30.76 -28.32
N ASP A 99 -1.31 -30.56 -27.40
CA ASP A 99 -1.86 -31.59 -26.53
C ASP A 99 -2.90 -32.49 -27.23
N GLY A 100 -3.40 -33.49 -26.50
CA GLY A 100 -4.43 -34.42 -26.98
C GLY A 100 -5.78 -33.76 -27.34
N ASN A 101 -6.01 -32.52 -26.90
CA ASN A 101 -7.22 -31.74 -27.16
C ASN A 101 -7.02 -30.72 -28.30
N LYS A 102 -5.93 -30.80 -29.07
CA LYS A 102 -5.56 -29.82 -30.11
C LYS A 102 -5.42 -28.40 -29.53
N LYS A 103 -4.75 -28.31 -28.38
CA LYS A 103 -4.44 -27.04 -27.73
C LYS A 103 -2.97 -26.95 -27.35
N VAL A 104 -2.51 -25.72 -27.19
CA VAL A 104 -1.28 -25.40 -26.48
C VAL A 104 -1.66 -24.55 -25.28
N VAL A 105 -1.12 -24.86 -24.10
CA VAL A 105 -1.35 -24.09 -22.87
C VAL A 105 -0.02 -23.66 -22.31
N LYS A 106 0.21 -22.35 -22.28
CA LYS A 106 1.46 -21.75 -21.81
C LYS A 106 1.22 -21.02 -20.49
N THR A 107 1.91 -21.45 -19.44
CA THR A 107 1.81 -20.82 -18.11
C THR A 107 2.89 -19.77 -17.96
N ILE A 108 2.53 -18.56 -17.49
CA ILE A 108 3.42 -17.40 -17.41
C ILE A 108 3.27 -16.78 -16.01
N ILE A 109 4.39 -16.40 -15.40
CA ILE A 109 4.41 -15.55 -14.20
C ILE A 109 4.71 -14.13 -14.69
N LEU A 110 3.83 -13.19 -14.39
CA LEU A 110 3.90 -11.83 -14.92
C LEU A 110 4.88 -10.92 -14.15
N ASP A 111 6.15 -11.32 -14.06
CA ASP A 111 7.17 -10.62 -13.28
C ASP A 111 8.38 -10.19 -14.13
N ASN A 112 9.24 -9.34 -13.59
CA ASN A 112 10.43 -8.76 -14.22
C ASN A 112 10.14 -7.79 -15.39
N PHE A 113 9.06 -7.04 -15.28
CA PHE A 113 8.65 -6.04 -16.26
C PHE A 113 9.10 -4.61 -15.91
N GLU A 114 9.91 -4.40 -14.87
CA GLU A 114 10.20 -3.06 -14.33
C GLU A 114 10.89 -2.15 -15.33
N LYS A 115 11.65 -2.73 -16.27
CA LYS A 115 12.29 -1.95 -17.33
C LYS A 115 11.30 -1.52 -18.40
N MET A 116 10.42 -2.41 -18.83
CA MET A 116 9.37 -2.13 -19.84
C MET A 116 8.36 -1.14 -19.27
N LEU A 117 7.93 -1.35 -18.04
CA LEU A 117 7.03 -0.42 -17.34
C LEU A 117 7.55 1.02 -17.27
N ARG A 118 8.87 1.26 -17.30
CA ARG A 118 9.41 2.63 -17.30
C ARG A 118 9.24 3.35 -18.64
N SER A 119 9.10 2.60 -19.74
CA SER A 119 8.77 3.15 -21.06
C SER A 119 7.26 3.27 -21.28
N GLU A 120 6.45 2.48 -20.58
CA GLU A 120 4.99 2.55 -20.71
C GLU A 120 4.39 3.87 -20.24
N ALA A 121 3.70 4.56 -21.17
CA ALA A 121 3.11 5.86 -20.92
C ALA A 121 1.89 5.79 -19.99
N ASP A 122 1.09 4.72 -20.08
CA ASP A 122 -0.12 4.51 -19.28
C ASP A 122 0.07 3.51 -18.12
N GLY A 123 1.24 2.84 -18.07
CA GLY A 123 1.59 1.86 -17.04
C GLY A 123 0.85 0.53 -17.16
N ILE A 124 0.30 0.22 -18.33
CA ILE A 124 -0.36 -1.04 -18.69
C ILE A 124 0.52 -1.74 -19.72
N LEU A 125 0.58 -3.07 -19.67
CA LEU A 125 1.11 -3.89 -20.77
C LEU A 125 -0.05 -4.61 -21.47
N GLU A 126 -0.07 -4.63 -22.78
CA GLU A 126 -1.09 -5.22 -23.66
C GLU A 126 -0.57 -6.54 -24.26
N LEU A 127 -0.59 -7.60 -23.46
CA LEU A 127 0.11 -8.82 -23.82
C LEU A 127 -0.63 -9.69 -24.85
N TYR A 128 0.09 -10.11 -25.88
CA TYR A 128 -0.36 -11.08 -26.89
C TYR A 128 0.79 -11.96 -27.42
N PHE A 129 0.44 -13.01 -28.15
CA PHE A 129 1.41 -13.91 -28.77
C PHE A 129 1.47 -13.77 -30.28
N LYS A 130 2.67 -13.72 -30.86
CA LYS A 130 2.90 -14.06 -32.28
C LYS A 130 3.17 -15.57 -32.37
N CYS A 131 2.32 -16.28 -33.11
CA CYS A 131 2.31 -17.73 -33.23
C CYS A 131 2.80 -18.16 -34.62
N THR A 132 3.68 -19.15 -34.68
CA THR A 132 4.24 -19.65 -35.96
C THR A 132 4.21 -21.18 -36.04
N TYR A 133 3.65 -21.71 -37.14
CA TYR A 133 3.68 -23.12 -37.54
C TYR A 133 3.48 -23.27 -39.06
N ASP A 134 4.44 -23.91 -39.73
CA ASP A 134 4.45 -24.15 -41.19
C ASP A 134 4.14 -22.88 -42.02
N SER A 135 2.95 -22.78 -42.61
CA SER A 135 2.54 -21.64 -43.47
C SER A 135 1.91 -20.48 -42.71
N ASP A 136 1.50 -20.68 -41.45
CA ASP A 136 1.05 -19.60 -40.57
C ASP A 136 2.28 -19.03 -39.85
N VAL A 137 2.70 -17.82 -40.20
CA VAL A 137 3.88 -17.14 -39.64
C VAL A 137 3.44 -15.85 -38.94
N ASP A 138 3.92 -15.67 -37.70
CA ASP A 138 3.73 -14.50 -36.83
C ASP A 138 2.27 -14.06 -36.68
N VAL A 139 1.38 -15.04 -36.56
CA VAL A 139 -0.05 -14.81 -36.37
C VAL A 139 -0.31 -14.27 -34.96
N LYS A 140 -0.83 -13.04 -34.85
CA LYS A 140 -1.21 -12.43 -33.57
C LYS A 140 -2.39 -13.16 -32.93
N MET A 141 -2.24 -13.58 -31.68
CA MET A 141 -3.25 -14.28 -30.88
C MET A 141 -3.29 -13.72 -29.45
N PRO A 142 -4.47 -13.35 -28.91
CA PRO A 142 -5.79 -13.39 -29.57
C PRO A 142 -5.88 -12.52 -30.83
N ASP A 143 -6.88 -12.74 -31.69
CA ASP A 143 -6.94 -12.15 -33.03
C ASP A 143 -7.35 -10.66 -33.06
N LEU A 144 -7.73 -10.11 -31.91
CA LEU A 144 -8.26 -8.76 -31.78
C LEU A 144 -7.55 -8.08 -30.59
N PRO A 145 -7.00 -6.86 -30.77
CA PRO A 145 -6.28 -6.14 -29.71
C PRO A 145 -7.08 -5.96 -28.42
N GLN A 146 -8.40 -5.77 -28.51
CA GLN A 146 -9.25 -5.66 -27.30
C GLN A 146 -9.31 -6.95 -26.44
N ASN A 147 -8.74 -8.05 -26.91
CA ASN A 147 -8.64 -9.32 -26.18
C ASN A 147 -7.23 -9.58 -25.66
N TYR A 148 -6.27 -8.67 -25.87
CA TYR A 148 -4.95 -8.76 -25.28
C TYR A 148 -5.07 -8.66 -23.75
N LEU A 149 -4.13 -9.29 -23.04
CA LEU A 149 -4.17 -9.29 -21.59
C LEU A 149 -3.59 -7.98 -21.09
N GLN A 150 -4.42 -7.16 -20.46
CA GLN A 150 -3.97 -5.93 -19.82
C GLN A 150 -3.32 -6.26 -18.47
N VAL A 151 -2.04 -6.00 -18.33
CA VAL A 151 -1.30 -6.19 -17.08
C VAL A 151 -1.03 -4.83 -16.47
N LYS A 152 -1.55 -4.61 -15.26
CA LYS A 152 -1.46 -3.30 -14.59
C LYS A 152 -1.07 -3.39 -13.14
N GLY A 153 -0.54 -2.28 -12.62
CA GLY A 153 -0.30 -2.09 -11.20
C GLY A 153 -1.56 -1.71 -10.43
N VAL A 154 -1.55 -1.96 -9.12
CA VAL A 154 -2.50 -1.33 -8.18
C VAL A 154 -1.74 -0.81 -6.96
N PRO A 155 -2.11 0.37 -6.41
CA PRO A 155 -1.54 0.87 -5.16
C PRO A 155 -1.63 -0.14 -4.03
N LYS A 156 -0.62 -0.15 -3.17
CA LYS A 156 -0.56 -1.08 -2.02
C LYS A 156 -0.55 -0.32 -0.70
N ILE A 157 -1.44 -0.71 0.20
CA ILE A 157 -1.38 -0.27 1.60
C ILE A 157 -0.66 -1.34 2.42
N ILE A 158 0.37 -0.92 3.15
CA ILE A 158 1.13 -1.75 4.08
C ILE A 158 0.80 -1.28 5.50
N LEU A 159 0.30 -2.19 6.33
CA LEU A 159 -0.07 -1.96 7.72
C LEU A 159 0.96 -2.61 8.65
N VAL A 160 1.72 -1.80 9.37
CA VAL A 160 2.81 -2.25 10.26
C VAL A 160 2.39 -2.13 11.73
N ASN A 161 2.12 -3.24 12.40
CA ASN A 161 1.70 -3.21 13.80
C ASN A 161 2.86 -3.02 14.79
N GLY A 162 2.54 -2.59 16.01
CA GLY A 162 3.48 -2.61 17.14
C GLY A 162 3.30 -3.83 18.05
N HIS A 163 3.73 -3.73 19.30
CA HIS A 163 3.72 -4.82 20.27
C HIS A 163 2.33 -5.43 20.53
N TRP A 164 2.27 -6.76 20.65
CA TRP A 164 1.06 -7.51 21.00
C TRP A 164 1.37 -8.59 22.03
N ASN A 165 0.37 -8.98 22.83
CA ASN A 165 0.52 -9.96 23.90
C ASN A 165 -0.75 -10.77 24.14
N ARG A 166 -0.68 -12.09 23.96
CA ARG A 166 -1.81 -13.02 24.14
C ARG A 166 -2.41 -13.02 25.55
N ILE A 167 -1.58 -12.90 26.58
CA ILE A 167 -2.03 -12.96 27.98
C ILE A 167 -2.76 -11.65 28.34
N ALA A 168 -2.19 -10.51 27.96
CA ALA A 168 -2.84 -9.22 28.17
C ALA A 168 -4.12 -9.06 27.33
N ASN A 169 -4.18 -9.68 26.15
CA ASN A 169 -5.38 -9.72 25.32
C ASN A 169 -6.55 -10.46 25.97
N PHE A 170 -6.29 -11.52 26.74
CA PHE A 170 -7.35 -12.21 27.50
C PHE A 170 -8.07 -11.27 28.50
N MET A 171 -7.38 -10.21 28.95
CA MET A 171 -7.95 -9.17 29.80
C MET A 171 -8.49 -7.97 29.01
N GLY A 172 -8.47 -8.01 27.67
CA GLY A 172 -8.89 -6.92 26.79
C GLY A 172 -7.94 -5.71 26.80
N MET A 173 -6.72 -5.86 27.30
CA MET A 173 -5.79 -4.75 27.56
C MET A 173 -4.75 -4.52 26.45
N SER A 174 -4.62 -5.46 25.51
CA SER A 174 -3.61 -5.43 24.43
C SER A 174 -4.09 -6.29 23.25
N PRO A 175 -3.61 -6.07 22.02
CA PRO A 175 -3.82 -7.00 20.92
C PRO A 175 -3.27 -8.40 21.20
N GLY A 176 -3.96 -9.44 20.71
CA GLY A 176 -3.57 -10.84 20.96
C GLY A 176 -2.63 -11.45 19.92
N SER A 177 -2.44 -10.77 18.79
CA SER A 177 -1.58 -11.20 17.68
C SER A 177 -1.16 -9.99 16.86
N GLY A 178 -0.07 -10.14 16.11
CA GLY A 178 0.33 -9.20 15.07
C GLY A 178 -0.56 -9.28 13.84
N GLY A 179 -0.15 -8.58 12.79
CA GLY A 179 -0.83 -8.53 11.49
C GLY A 179 -2.28 -8.06 11.59
N GLU A 180 -3.17 -8.67 10.81
CA GLU A 180 -4.60 -8.28 10.76
C GLU A 180 -5.28 -8.29 12.14
N GLY A 181 -4.95 -9.26 13.00
CA GLY A 181 -5.53 -9.36 14.35
C GLY A 181 -5.22 -8.14 15.23
N TYR A 182 -4.05 -7.52 15.03
CA TYR A 182 -3.68 -6.28 15.72
C TYR A 182 -4.59 -5.12 15.31
N TRP A 183 -4.72 -4.92 14.00
CA TRP A 183 -5.54 -3.84 13.45
C TRP A 183 -7.01 -4.06 13.75
N ASN A 184 -7.49 -5.31 13.75
CA ASN A 184 -8.85 -5.64 14.10
C ASN A 184 -9.17 -5.37 15.57
N PHE A 185 -8.21 -5.59 16.49
CA PHE A 185 -8.38 -5.28 17.90
C PHE A 185 -8.73 -3.79 18.13
N PHE A 186 -8.00 -2.88 17.45
CA PHE A 186 -8.24 -1.44 17.62
C PHE A 186 -9.40 -0.92 16.78
N THR A 187 -9.51 -1.36 15.53
CA THR A 187 -10.49 -0.79 14.59
C THR A 187 -11.86 -1.46 14.68
N GLY A 188 -11.92 -2.72 15.13
CA GLY A 188 -13.10 -3.59 15.05
C GLY A 188 -13.59 -3.88 13.61
N ASN A 189 -12.97 -3.27 12.60
CA ASN A 189 -13.37 -3.31 11.20
C ASN A 189 -12.21 -2.85 10.30
N VAL A 190 -11.25 -3.75 10.07
CA VAL A 190 -10.07 -3.47 9.25
C VAL A 190 -10.45 -3.05 7.83
N LYS A 191 -11.49 -3.65 7.24
CA LYS A 191 -11.98 -3.29 5.90
C LYS A 191 -12.50 -1.86 5.83
N GLY A 192 -13.23 -1.42 6.86
CA GLY A 192 -13.69 -0.03 6.98
C GLY A 192 -12.52 0.94 7.16
N TYR A 193 -11.53 0.57 7.98
CA TYR A 193 -10.31 1.35 8.17
C TYR A 193 -9.51 1.48 6.86
N LYS A 194 -9.33 0.38 6.13
CA LYS A 194 -8.71 0.35 4.81
C LYS A 194 -9.44 1.25 3.81
N THR A 195 -10.78 1.20 3.78
CA THR A 195 -11.59 2.06 2.90
C THR A 195 -11.37 3.54 3.22
N ALA A 196 -11.26 3.90 4.50
CA ALA A 196 -10.93 5.27 4.90
C ALA A 196 -9.50 5.66 4.50
N ALA A 197 -8.53 4.74 4.59
CA ALA A 197 -7.16 4.96 4.13
C ALA A 197 -7.08 5.17 2.61
N ASP A 198 -7.78 4.35 1.81
CA ASP A 198 -7.90 4.53 0.37
C ASP A 198 -8.42 5.93 0.01
N ASN A 199 -9.52 6.35 0.65
CA ASN A 199 -10.10 7.67 0.44
C ASN A 199 -9.14 8.80 0.84
N TYR A 200 -8.39 8.62 1.92
CA TYR A 200 -7.41 9.59 2.39
C TYR A 200 -6.23 9.75 1.42
N PHE A 201 -5.68 8.64 0.93
CA PHE A 201 -4.57 8.66 -0.03
C PHE A 201 -5.02 8.97 -1.46
N GLY A 202 -6.34 8.92 -1.74
CA GLY A 202 -6.89 9.12 -3.08
C GLY A 202 -6.60 7.95 -4.02
N ILE A 203 -6.58 6.73 -3.48
CA ILE A 203 -6.22 5.50 -4.21
C ILE A 203 -7.31 4.43 -4.10
N LYS A 204 -7.17 3.36 -4.91
CA LYS A 204 -7.96 2.14 -4.78
C LYS A 204 -7.02 0.94 -4.70
N SER A 205 -6.74 0.50 -3.48
CA SER A 205 -5.84 -0.65 -3.25
C SER A 205 -6.58 -1.99 -3.17
N LYS A 206 -5.84 -3.11 -3.17
CA LYS A 206 -6.34 -4.43 -2.76
C LYS A 206 -6.37 -4.55 -1.23
N GLU A 207 -6.58 -5.75 -0.68
CA GLU A 207 -6.46 -5.97 0.76
C GLU A 207 -5.06 -5.55 1.27
N PRO A 208 -4.96 -4.99 2.49
CA PRO A 208 -3.67 -4.51 3.00
C PRO A 208 -2.66 -5.64 3.15
N HIS A 209 -1.39 -5.32 2.92
CA HIS A 209 -0.28 -6.17 3.31
C HIS A 209 0.05 -5.92 4.79
N PHE A 210 0.13 -6.97 5.59
CA PHE A 210 0.38 -6.84 7.02
C PHE A 210 1.82 -7.20 7.36
N VAL A 211 2.48 -6.33 8.14
CA VAL A 211 3.85 -6.55 8.62
C VAL A 211 3.86 -6.53 10.14
N ASP A 212 4.42 -7.58 10.74
CA ASP A 212 4.61 -7.64 12.18
C ASP A 212 5.82 -6.82 12.62
N GLY A 213 5.54 -5.58 13.04
CA GLY A 213 6.54 -4.67 13.57
C GLY A 213 6.83 -4.87 15.05
N SER A 214 6.26 -5.87 15.72
CA SER A 214 6.56 -6.13 17.14
C SER A 214 7.97 -6.68 17.35
N SER A 215 8.61 -6.28 18.45
CA SER A 215 9.83 -6.91 18.94
C SER A 215 9.54 -8.30 19.53
N LEU A 216 10.52 -9.22 19.46
CA LEU A 216 10.43 -10.58 20.01
C LEU A 216 10.01 -10.60 21.49
N TRP A 217 10.41 -9.58 22.25
CA TRP A 217 9.94 -9.24 23.57
C TRP A 217 9.69 -7.72 23.61
N GLY A 218 8.55 -7.27 24.15
CA GLY A 218 8.22 -5.85 24.18
C GLY A 218 9.31 -5.03 24.89
N GLY A 219 9.81 -3.97 24.23
CA GLY A 219 10.88 -3.13 24.76
C GLY A 219 12.28 -3.74 24.81
N SER A 220 12.52 -4.92 24.20
CA SER A 220 13.87 -5.52 24.15
C SER A 220 14.77 -4.97 23.05
N GLU A 221 14.19 -4.21 22.12
CA GLU A 221 14.88 -3.60 21.00
C GLU A 221 14.72 -2.08 21.06
N SER A 222 15.76 -1.34 20.69
CA SER A 222 15.67 0.10 20.45
C SER A 222 14.95 0.42 19.14
N GLY A 223 14.50 1.65 18.95
CA GLY A 223 13.91 2.12 17.69
C GLY A 223 14.84 1.87 16.50
N GLY A 224 16.14 2.09 16.66
CA GLY A 224 17.15 1.79 15.64
C GLY A 224 17.22 0.29 15.27
N GLN A 225 17.10 -0.61 16.26
CA GLN A 225 17.09 -2.06 16.01
C GLN A 225 15.81 -2.51 15.30
N ARG A 226 14.64 -2.01 15.71
CA ARG A 226 13.35 -2.29 15.05
C ARG A 226 13.35 -1.82 13.61
N LYS A 227 13.94 -0.66 13.33
CA LYS A 227 14.14 -0.17 11.96
C LYS A 227 15.01 -1.10 11.13
N LYS A 228 16.15 -1.54 11.65
CA LYS A 228 17.00 -2.52 10.95
C LYS A 228 16.25 -3.80 10.62
N ARG A 229 15.45 -4.31 11.57
CA ARG A 229 14.59 -5.48 11.36
C ARG A 229 13.54 -5.25 10.27
N GLY A 230 12.92 -4.07 10.22
CA GLY A 230 12.00 -3.71 9.14
C GLY A 230 12.65 -3.71 7.75
N TYR A 231 13.89 -3.22 7.65
CA TYR A 231 14.68 -3.27 6.43
C TYR A 231 15.00 -4.72 6.01
N GLU A 232 15.43 -5.56 6.96
CA GLU A 232 15.72 -6.98 6.71
C GLU A 232 14.46 -7.76 6.31
N TYR A 233 13.33 -7.50 6.96
CA TYR A 233 12.03 -8.07 6.58
C TYR A 233 11.67 -7.69 5.14
N ALA A 234 11.80 -6.41 4.77
CA ALA A 234 11.46 -5.97 3.42
C ALA A 234 12.37 -6.60 2.36
N ARG A 235 13.65 -6.80 2.69
CA ARG A 235 14.61 -7.52 1.83
C ARG A 235 14.23 -8.98 1.63
N GLU A 236 13.82 -9.66 2.69
CA GLU A 236 13.48 -11.09 2.65
C GLU A 236 12.11 -11.35 2.00
N ASN A 237 11.22 -10.37 2.02
CA ASN A 237 9.85 -10.46 1.51
C ASN A 237 9.61 -9.51 0.33
N PHE A 238 10.67 -9.11 -0.38
CA PHE A 238 10.58 -8.06 -1.41
C PHE A 238 9.61 -8.45 -2.53
N ASP A 239 9.67 -9.70 -3.01
CA ASP A 239 8.79 -10.20 -4.06
C ASP A 239 7.31 -10.08 -3.66
N GLU A 240 6.98 -10.31 -2.39
CA GLU A 240 5.62 -10.15 -1.89
C GLU A 240 5.20 -8.68 -1.77
N LEU A 241 6.09 -7.84 -1.26
CA LEU A 241 5.84 -6.40 -1.15
C LEU A 241 5.65 -5.75 -2.53
N LYS A 242 6.43 -6.17 -3.53
CA LYS A 242 6.36 -5.72 -4.92
C LYS A 242 5.19 -6.30 -5.70
N ARG A 243 4.72 -7.52 -5.37
CA ARG A 243 3.68 -8.23 -6.13
C ARG A 243 2.44 -7.35 -6.37
N GLY A 244 2.04 -7.23 -7.63
CA GLY A 244 0.87 -6.49 -8.08
C GLY A 244 1.01 -4.98 -8.11
N LEU A 245 2.18 -4.44 -7.75
CA LEU A 245 2.39 -3.00 -7.65
C LEU A 245 2.64 -2.35 -9.02
N GLY A 246 3.47 -2.94 -9.88
CA GLY A 246 3.90 -2.28 -11.13
C GLY A 246 4.54 -0.92 -10.86
N ASN A 247 4.12 0.12 -11.58
CA ASN A 247 4.54 1.51 -11.37
C ASN A 247 3.78 2.25 -10.25
N GLU A 248 2.84 1.56 -9.58
CA GLU A 248 2.08 2.18 -8.50
C GLU A 248 2.90 2.34 -7.22
N LYS A 249 2.34 3.10 -6.27
CA LYS A 249 3.02 3.45 -5.03
C LYS A 249 2.61 2.57 -3.87
N ALA A 250 3.56 2.32 -2.98
CA ALA A 250 3.30 1.78 -1.65
C ALA A 250 2.93 2.90 -0.67
N TYR A 251 1.93 2.68 0.16
CA TYR A 251 1.47 3.59 1.21
C TYR A 251 1.56 2.84 2.53
N VAL A 252 2.14 3.46 3.55
CA VAL A 252 2.45 2.77 4.81
C VAL A 252 1.71 3.42 5.95
N ILE A 253 1.07 2.63 6.81
CA ILE A 253 0.49 3.09 8.06
C ILE A 253 1.05 2.21 9.16
N SER A 254 1.66 2.82 10.16
CA SER A 254 2.32 2.11 11.25
C SER A 254 1.85 2.61 12.60
N HIS A 255 1.99 1.76 13.63
CA HIS A 255 1.65 2.15 14.99
C HIS A 255 2.65 1.64 16.03
N SER A 256 2.90 2.42 17.09
CA SER A 256 3.74 2.01 18.23
C SER A 256 5.14 1.57 17.76
N GLU A 257 5.66 0.43 18.24
CA GLU A 257 6.93 -0.19 17.79
C GLU A 257 7.01 -0.33 16.25
N GLY A 258 5.86 -0.46 15.58
CA GLY A 258 5.76 -0.55 14.12
C GLY A 258 6.23 0.71 13.39
N GLY A 259 6.30 1.87 14.05
CA GLY A 259 6.82 3.12 13.48
C GLY A 259 8.25 2.98 12.98
N ALA A 260 9.13 2.46 13.83
CA ALA A 260 10.53 2.20 13.49
C ALA A 260 10.66 1.12 12.40
N CYS A 261 9.94 0.00 12.55
CA CYS A 261 9.92 -1.07 11.55
C CYS A 261 9.51 -0.54 10.17
N ALA A 262 8.44 0.28 10.10
CA ALA A 262 7.96 0.88 8.87
C ALA A 262 8.99 1.80 8.22
N ALA A 263 9.78 2.55 8.99
CA ALA A 263 10.88 3.37 8.45
C ALA A 263 11.89 2.50 7.68
N GLY A 264 12.25 1.33 8.23
CA GLY A 264 13.16 0.38 7.59
C GLY A 264 12.57 -0.27 6.34
N VAL A 265 11.29 -0.64 6.39
CA VAL A 265 10.55 -1.16 5.22
C VAL A 265 10.56 -0.12 4.10
N CYS A 266 10.19 1.13 4.39
CA CYS A 266 10.16 2.20 3.39
C CYS A 266 11.54 2.49 2.81
N GLN A 267 12.59 2.48 3.64
CA GLN A 267 13.96 2.66 3.20
C GLN A 267 14.33 1.60 2.15
N TYR A 268 14.11 0.31 2.44
CA TYR A 268 14.42 -0.77 1.51
C TYR A 268 13.64 -0.65 0.20
N LEU A 269 12.34 -0.34 0.27
CA LEU A 269 11.50 -0.14 -0.91
C LEU A 269 12.06 0.97 -1.81
N LYS A 270 12.38 2.14 -1.26
CA LYS A 270 12.95 3.26 -2.01
C LYS A 270 14.30 2.92 -2.63
N GLU A 271 15.18 2.25 -1.89
CA GLU A 271 16.49 1.81 -2.40
C GLU A 271 16.36 0.80 -3.56
N ASN A 272 15.24 0.07 -3.63
CA ASN A 272 14.96 -0.91 -4.68
C ASN A 272 13.92 -0.40 -5.70
N ASN A 273 13.86 0.91 -5.92
CA ASN A 273 13.03 1.58 -6.93
C ASN A 273 11.51 1.37 -6.78
N ILE A 274 11.03 1.09 -5.57
CA ILE A 274 9.61 1.12 -5.25
C ILE A 274 9.29 2.46 -4.61
N ASP A 275 8.38 3.21 -5.22
CA ASP A 275 7.98 4.51 -4.69
C ASP A 275 7.05 4.37 -3.49
N VAL A 276 7.37 5.13 -2.43
CA VAL A 276 6.51 5.31 -1.26
C VAL A 276 5.72 6.60 -1.46
N GLY A 277 4.40 6.48 -1.59
CA GLY A 277 3.49 7.59 -1.82
C GLY A 277 3.31 8.45 -0.57
N GLU A 278 2.98 7.82 0.55
CA GLU A 278 2.92 8.47 1.86
C GLU A 278 3.02 7.43 3.00
N SER A 279 3.64 7.83 4.12
CA SER A 279 3.69 7.06 5.36
C SER A 279 3.07 7.82 6.53
N LEU A 280 2.21 7.15 7.30
CA LEU A 280 1.61 7.65 8.54
C LEU A 280 2.14 6.87 9.74
N MET A 281 2.84 7.56 10.64
CA MET A 281 3.41 6.98 11.86
C MET A 281 2.58 7.37 13.07
N LEU A 282 1.77 6.44 13.55
CA LEU A 282 0.75 6.66 14.57
C LEU A 282 1.27 6.26 15.95
N SER A 283 1.33 7.19 16.90
CA SER A 283 1.86 6.95 18.26
C SER A 283 3.14 6.10 18.21
N ALA A 284 4.14 6.54 17.44
CA ALA A 284 5.35 5.75 17.22
C ALA A 284 6.23 5.72 18.47
N ASP A 285 6.58 4.51 18.92
CA ASP A 285 7.43 4.29 20.09
C ASP A 285 8.89 4.63 19.77
N GLU A 286 9.62 5.15 20.77
CA GLU A 286 11.05 5.51 20.66
C GLU A 286 11.37 6.35 19.41
N GLY A 287 10.49 7.31 19.09
CA GLY A 287 10.58 8.09 17.86
C GLY A 287 11.93 8.81 17.67
N ASP A 288 12.59 9.20 18.76
CA ASP A 288 13.87 9.89 18.79
C ASP A 288 15.10 8.96 18.61
N GLU A 289 14.88 7.64 18.50
CA GLU A 289 15.96 6.64 18.33
C GLU A 289 16.19 6.19 16.88
N PHE A 290 15.43 6.74 15.92
CA PHE A 290 15.60 6.44 14.50
C PHE A 290 15.28 7.66 13.60
N THR A 291 15.54 7.50 12.31
CA THR A 291 15.32 8.53 11.29
C THR A 291 14.57 7.92 10.12
N VAL A 292 13.79 8.74 9.43
CA VAL A 292 13.15 8.42 8.15
C VAL A 292 14.03 8.90 7.00
N GLU A 293 14.56 7.98 6.19
CA GLU A 293 15.29 8.27 4.94
C GLU A 293 14.38 8.19 3.71
N GLY A 294 14.92 8.57 2.55
CA GLY A 294 14.29 8.32 1.24
C GLY A 294 13.38 9.42 0.73
N ASN A 295 13.24 10.52 1.49
CA ASN A 295 12.55 11.76 1.09
C ASN A 295 11.17 11.50 0.45
N TYR A 296 10.28 10.87 1.21
CA TYR A 296 8.88 10.66 0.84
C TYR A 296 7.96 11.33 1.87
N PRO A 297 6.70 11.65 1.52
CA PRO A 297 5.73 12.20 2.46
C PRO A 297 5.56 11.29 3.68
N CYS A 298 5.97 11.75 4.86
CA CYS A 298 5.91 11.02 6.12
C CYS A 298 5.40 11.93 7.22
N TYR A 299 4.32 11.52 7.89
CA TYR A 299 3.67 12.31 8.94
C TYR A 299 3.57 11.49 10.22
N GLN A 300 4.02 12.08 11.32
CA GLN A 300 3.91 11.47 12.65
C GLN A 300 2.78 12.16 13.43
N ILE A 301 1.93 11.35 14.06
CA ILE A 301 0.89 11.85 14.96
C ILE A 301 0.90 11.07 16.27
N THR A 302 0.91 11.79 17.39
CA THR A 302 0.83 11.24 18.74
C THR A 302 -0.41 11.78 19.44
N ALA A 303 -1.04 10.98 20.29
CA ALA A 303 -2.16 11.41 21.12
C ALA A 303 -1.68 11.89 22.50
N GLY A 304 -2.40 12.83 23.08
CA GLY A 304 -2.46 13.09 24.51
C GLY A 304 -3.91 13.19 24.97
N TYR A 305 -4.13 13.51 26.23
CA TYR A 305 -5.47 13.65 26.82
C TYR A 305 -5.47 14.72 27.91
N LEU A 306 -6.66 15.17 28.29
CA LEU A 306 -6.83 16.12 29.39
C LEU A 306 -7.24 15.38 30.66
N THR A 307 -6.55 15.64 31.76
CA THR A 307 -7.00 15.34 33.11
C THR A 307 -7.57 16.59 33.75
N HIS A 308 -8.54 16.42 34.65
CA HIS A 308 -9.16 17.54 35.35
C HIS A 308 -8.89 17.45 36.83
N ASP A 309 -8.29 18.49 37.39
CA ASP A 309 -8.12 18.62 38.83
C ASP A 309 -9.45 19.09 39.44
N TYR A 310 -10.10 18.24 40.22
CA TYR A 310 -11.39 18.53 40.84
C TYR A 310 -11.36 19.70 41.84
N ILE A 311 -10.21 19.99 42.45
CA ILE A 311 -10.05 21.05 43.44
C ILE A 311 -9.80 22.38 42.75
N THR A 312 -8.84 22.43 41.83
CA THR A 312 -8.47 23.67 41.13
C THR A 312 -9.34 23.97 39.91
N LYS A 313 -10.14 23.00 39.45
CA LYS A 313 -10.92 23.01 38.21
C LYS A 313 -10.07 23.28 36.96
N ARG A 314 -8.77 23.00 37.04
CA ARG A 314 -7.84 23.21 35.95
C ARG A 314 -7.67 21.95 35.12
N SER A 315 -7.61 22.13 33.81
CA SER A 315 -7.33 21.06 32.86
C SER A 315 -5.82 20.94 32.63
N ARG A 316 -5.30 19.74 32.84
CA ARG A 316 -3.89 19.39 32.63
C ARG A 316 -3.78 18.50 31.41
N PHE A 317 -2.85 18.81 30.52
CA PHE A 317 -2.52 17.94 29.41
C PHE A 317 -1.52 16.87 29.84
N GLU A 318 -1.82 15.61 29.53
CA GLU A 318 -0.92 14.47 29.67
C GLU A 318 -0.70 13.87 28.27
N ILE A 319 0.55 13.65 27.89
CA ILE A 319 0.86 12.96 26.64
C ILE A 319 0.65 11.44 26.80
N ASP A 320 0.51 10.71 25.70
CA ASP A 320 0.58 9.26 25.72
C ASP A 320 1.86 8.78 26.43
N PRO A 321 1.75 8.12 27.60
CA PRO A 321 2.91 7.76 28.41
C PRO A 321 3.73 6.62 27.80
N VAL A 322 3.21 5.94 26.77
CA VAL A 322 3.92 4.86 26.09
C VAL A 322 5.02 5.45 25.19
N VAL A 323 4.71 6.50 24.44
CA VAL A 323 5.61 7.03 23.40
C VAL A 323 6.17 8.40 23.70
N MET A 324 5.57 9.13 24.64
CA MET A 324 6.01 10.46 25.07
C MET A 324 6.10 11.45 23.89
N ASP A 325 6.83 12.55 24.09
CA ASP A 325 6.98 13.64 23.10
C ASP A 325 8.23 13.42 22.23
N ASN A 326 8.35 12.21 21.69
CA ASN A 326 9.51 11.75 20.93
C ASN A 326 9.25 11.91 19.41
N ARG A 327 9.70 13.05 18.86
CA ARG A 327 9.61 13.35 17.43
C ARG A 327 10.65 12.55 16.63
N ILE A 328 10.19 11.90 15.58
CA ILE A 328 11.04 11.19 14.62
C ILE A 328 11.78 12.18 13.72
N SER A 329 13.08 11.99 13.58
CA SER A 329 13.89 12.75 12.63
C SER A 329 13.54 12.36 11.18
N GLY A 330 13.43 13.35 10.28
CA GLY A 330 13.16 13.12 8.86
C GLY A 330 11.68 13.10 8.46
N VAL A 331 10.74 13.14 9.41
CA VAL A 331 9.30 13.29 9.09
C VAL A 331 9.01 14.71 8.57
N ASN A 332 8.10 14.82 7.61
CA ASN A 332 7.69 16.12 7.06
C ASN A 332 6.92 16.95 8.09
N ARG A 333 6.14 16.28 8.95
CA ARG A 333 5.41 16.97 10.01
C ARG A 333 5.14 16.07 11.20
N TYR A 334 5.18 16.68 12.38
CA TYR A 334 4.85 16.05 13.65
C TYR A 334 3.71 16.80 14.33
N GLY A 335 2.72 16.08 14.83
CA GLY A 335 1.62 16.66 15.60
C GLY A 335 1.29 15.85 16.84
N VAL A 336 1.06 16.55 17.96
CA VAL A 336 0.47 15.95 19.16
C VAL A 336 -0.91 16.53 19.35
N TYR A 337 -1.93 15.69 19.23
CA TYR A 337 -3.31 16.11 19.35
C TYR A 337 -3.92 15.70 20.70
N ILE A 338 -4.92 16.45 21.14
CA ILE A 338 -5.70 16.20 22.34
C ILE A 338 -6.82 15.26 21.97
N SER A 339 -6.70 14.01 22.37
CA SER A 339 -7.72 12.98 22.21
C SER A 339 -8.80 13.10 23.28
N ASN A 340 -9.94 12.44 23.03
CA ASN A 340 -10.99 12.23 24.04
C ASN A 340 -10.72 10.99 24.91
N GLY A 341 -9.56 10.36 24.76
CA GLY A 341 -9.16 9.18 25.53
C GLY A 341 -8.71 9.52 26.94
N GLY A 342 -8.21 8.51 27.64
CA GLY A 342 -7.55 8.65 28.93
C GLY A 342 -6.31 7.77 28.99
N LEU A 343 -5.71 7.67 30.18
CA LEU A 343 -4.45 6.93 30.42
C LEU A 343 -4.40 5.54 29.76
N THR A 344 -5.49 4.78 29.78
CA THR A 344 -5.54 3.40 29.26
C THR A 344 -5.92 3.30 27.77
N THR A 345 -6.37 4.38 27.14
CA THR A 345 -6.88 4.36 25.75
C THR A 345 -6.15 5.31 24.81
N VAL A 346 -5.37 6.26 25.35
CA VAL A 346 -4.68 7.30 24.58
C VAL A 346 -3.72 6.70 23.54
N HIS A 347 -2.98 5.64 23.89
CA HIS A 347 -1.99 5.05 22.99
C HIS A 347 -2.62 4.60 21.66
N GLY A 348 -3.67 3.79 21.74
CA GLY A 348 -4.42 3.30 20.58
C GLY A 348 -5.37 4.32 19.95
N ALA A 349 -5.50 5.53 20.52
CA ALA A 349 -6.43 6.54 20.01
C ALA A 349 -6.04 7.06 18.62
N THR A 350 -4.79 6.85 18.17
CA THR A 350 -4.37 7.18 16.80
C THR A 350 -4.80 6.13 15.77
N ILE A 351 -5.15 4.90 16.17
CA ILE A 351 -5.65 3.85 15.27
C ILE A 351 -7.18 3.96 15.13
N ASN A 352 -7.64 5.03 14.49
CA ASN A 352 -9.05 5.19 14.12
C ASN A 352 -9.18 5.96 12.80
N THR A 353 -10.36 5.90 12.16
CA THR A 353 -10.57 6.57 10.86
C THR A 353 -10.56 8.10 10.95
N SER A 354 -10.76 8.69 12.14
CA SER A 354 -10.67 10.14 12.31
C SER A 354 -9.24 10.67 12.21
N VAL A 355 -8.23 9.80 12.37
CA VAL A 355 -6.82 10.17 12.24
C VAL A 355 -6.49 10.72 10.86
N PHE A 356 -7.14 10.22 9.80
CA PHE A 356 -6.95 10.73 8.44
C PHE A 356 -7.35 12.21 8.31
N ASN A 357 -8.41 12.64 9.00
CA ASN A 357 -8.79 14.05 9.05
C ASN A 357 -7.80 14.89 9.88
N LEU A 358 -7.27 14.32 10.97
CA LEU A 358 -6.23 14.98 11.77
C LEU A 358 -4.97 15.20 10.96
N VAL A 359 -4.49 14.19 10.21
CA VAL A 359 -3.30 14.32 9.36
C VAL A 359 -3.55 15.30 8.21
N THR A 360 -4.73 15.24 7.56
CA THR A 360 -5.11 16.25 6.53
C THR A 360 -5.02 17.67 7.07
N THR A 361 -5.53 17.88 8.29
CA THR A 361 -5.45 19.18 8.98
C THR A 361 -4.00 19.52 9.31
N LEU A 362 -3.26 18.61 9.92
CA LEU A 362 -1.85 18.78 10.26
C LEU A 362 -1.03 19.21 9.05
N LYS A 363 -1.22 18.59 7.88
CA LYS A 363 -0.50 18.91 6.63
C LYS A 363 -0.66 20.37 6.20
N THR A 364 -1.80 20.98 6.47
CA THR A 364 -2.14 22.32 5.95
C THR A 364 -2.10 23.42 7.01
N LEU A 365 -2.07 23.06 8.29
CA LEU A 365 -2.13 24.03 9.39
C LEU A 365 -0.90 24.94 9.37
N ASN A 366 -1.05 26.22 9.70
CA ASN A 366 0.10 27.10 9.89
C ASN A 366 0.27 27.40 11.38
N VAL A 367 1.52 27.39 11.86
CA VAL A 367 1.85 27.88 13.20
C VAL A 367 2.36 29.30 13.06
N GLN A 368 1.81 30.22 13.84
CA GLN A 368 2.18 31.62 13.86
C GLN A 368 2.42 32.11 15.28
N LEU A 369 3.22 33.16 15.41
CA LEU A 369 3.37 33.89 16.66
C LEU A 369 2.17 34.83 16.85
N ALA A 370 1.61 34.86 18.05
CA ALA A 370 0.53 35.75 18.46
C ALA A 370 0.76 36.26 19.87
N LEU A 371 0.02 37.29 20.29
CA LEU A 371 0.03 37.78 21.67
C LEU A 371 -1.12 37.17 22.46
N ASN A 372 -0.85 36.67 23.66
CA ASN A 372 -1.89 36.27 24.61
C ASN A 372 -2.53 37.51 25.30
N SER A 373 -3.46 37.30 26.21
CA SER A 373 -4.15 38.38 26.95
C SER A 373 -3.21 39.24 27.80
N GLN A 374 -2.08 38.69 28.26
CA GLN A 374 -1.01 39.41 28.96
C GLN A 374 -0.02 40.13 28.01
N GLY A 375 -0.20 40.06 26.68
CA GLY A 375 0.72 40.67 25.71
C GLY A 375 2.03 39.92 25.53
N GLN A 376 2.10 38.64 25.92
CA GLN A 376 3.25 37.76 25.74
C GLN A 376 3.12 36.97 24.43
N SER A 377 4.24 36.75 23.77
CA SER A 377 4.29 35.97 22.53
C SER A 377 4.06 34.48 22.78
N VAL A 378 3.10 33.91 22.08
CA VAL A 378 2.74 32.49 22.11
C VAL A 378 2.59 31.94 20.69
N HIS A 379 2.81 30.64 20.49
CA HIS A 379 2.55 30.00 19.21
C HIS A 379 1.10 29.53 19.15
N GLN A 380 0.39 29.84 18.08
CA GLN A 380 -0.97 29.38 17.85
C GLN A 380 -1.14 28.92 16.41
N THR A 381 -2.20 28.16 16.17
CA THR A 381 -2.55 27.68 14.84
C THR A 381 -3.34 28.75 14.06
N SER A 382 -3.23 28.74 12.74
CA SER A 382 -3.97 29.61 11.82
C SER A 382 -4.57 28.78 10.69
N PRO A 383 -5.91 28.62 10.62
CA PRO A 383 -6.90 29.09 11.59
C PRO A 383 -6.70 28.45 12.98
N MET A 384 -7.28 29.07 14.01
CA MET A 384 -7.22 28.54 15.37
C MET A 384 -7.88 27.15 15.43
N ASP A 385 -7.11 26.17 15.88
CA ASP A 385 -7.52 24.78 16.07
C ASP A 385 -7.04 24.30 17.45
N GLU A 386 -8.00 24.15 18.36
CA GLU A 386 -7.78 23.72 19.75
C GLU A 386 -7.70 22.20 19.92
N LYS A 387 -7.48 21.44 18.84
CA LYS A 387 -7.16 20.01 18.90
C LYS A 387 -5.69 19.74 19.18
N TRP A 388 -4.81 20.72 19.01
CA TRP A 388 -3.37 20.48 19.03
C TRP A 388 -2.74 20.96 20.34
N TYR A 389 -1.88 20.13 20.91
CA TYR A 389 -0.94 20.50 21.97
C TYR A 389 0.38 20.98 21.37
N ARG A 390 0.85 20.31 20.30
CA ARG A 390 2.14 20.57 19.68
C ARG A 390 2.09 20.32 18.18
N ILE A 391 2.84 21.12 17.42
CA ILE A 391 3.12 20.91 16.01
C ILE A 391 4.61 21.18 15.79
N ASP A 392 5.32 20.17 15.30
CA ASP A 392 6.76 20.20 15.08
C ASP A 392 7.51 20.60 16.37
N GLU A 393 8.31 21.67 16.35
CA GLU A 393 8.97 22.23 17.54
C GLU A 393 8.08 23.13 18.40
N TYR A 394 6.88 23.50 17.93
CA TYR A 394 6.04 24.51 18.56
C TYR A 394 5.00 23.92 19.49
N ARG A 395 5.08 24.28 20.76
CA ARG A 395 3.98 24.09 21.72
C ARG A 395 2.88 25.10 21.43
N ILE A 396 1.65 24.62 21.22
CA ILE A 396 0.51 25.42 20.82
C ILE A 396 -0.21 25.96 22.06
N TYR A 397 -0.45 27.28 22.05
CA TYR A 397 -1.36 27.93 22.97
C TYR A 397 -2.78 27.43 22.71
N ASN A 398 -3.33 26.75 23.70
CA ASN A 398 -4.60 26.07 23.60
C ASN A 398 -5.42 26.36 24.85
N LYS A 399 -6.60 26.98 24.68
CA LYS A 399 -7.44 27.42 25.80
C LYS A 399 -8.00 26.26 26.63
N LYS A 400 -7.96 25.04 26.11
CA LYS A 400 -8.38 23.82 26.82
C LYS A 400 -7.33 23.32 27.80
N ILE A 401 -6.09 23.81 27.72
CA ILE A 401 -4.98 23.40 28.58
C ILE A 401 -4.66 24.56 29.53
N ASP A 402 -4.84 24.34 30.83
CA ASP A 402 -4.42 25.28 31.88
C ASP A 402 -3.03 24.93 32.41
N ILE A 403 -2.66 23.66 32.36
CA ILE A 403 -1.40 23.14 32.91
C ILE A 403 -0.69 22.30 31.84
N TYR A 404 0.50 22.75 31.46
CA TYR A 404 1.35 22.12 30.45
C TYR A 404 2.52 21.36 31.12
N PRO A 405 2.88 20.16 30.63
CA PRO A 405 4.10 19.50 31.07
C PRO A 405 5.33 20.31 30.63
N THR A 406 6.38 20.37 31.44
CA THR A 406 7.57 21.22 31.19
C THR A 406 8.75 20.47 30.62
N ASN A 407 8.76 19.14 30.72
CA ASN A 407 9.85 18.28 30.25
C ASN A 407 9.33 17.27 29.23
N ASN A 408 10.24 16.83 28.36
CA ASN A 408 9.99 15.77 27.39
C ASN A 408 10.40 14.36 27.91
N SER A 409 10.65 14.11 29.22
CA SER A 409 11.08 12.77 29.69
C SER A 409 10.94 12.45 31.22
N ASN A 410 11.31 11.21 31.60
CA ASN A 410 10.55 10.17 32.33
C ASN A 410 10.71 10.01 33.86
N ILE A 411 11.04 11.01 34.68
CA ILE A 411 11.25 10.73 36.12
C ILE A 411 10.43 11.60 37.08
N ILE A 412 10.21 12.87 36.75
CA ILE A 412 9.28 13.76 37.48
C ILE A 412 8.73 14.75 36.46
N GLU A 413 7.45 14.62 36.14
CA GLU A 413 6.78 15.55 35.23
C GLU A 413 6.54 16.87 35.99
N MET A 414 7.41 17.84 35.71
CA MET A 414 7.22 19.21 36.17
C MET A 414 6.15 19.85 35.28
N TYR A 415 5.27 20.65 35.88
CA TYR A 415 4.20 21.33 35.16
C TYR A 415 4.34 22.86 35.26
N ARG A 416 3.95 23.56 34.20
CA ARG A 416 3.83 25.02 34.17
C ARG A 416 2.41 25.39 33.86
N GLU A 417 1.92 26.39 34.58
CA GLU A 417 0.65 27.03 34.24
C GLU A 417 0.76 27.68 32.86
N ARG A 418 -0.34 27.65 32.11
CA ARG A 418 -0.49 28.45 30.90
C ARG A 418 -0.26 29.91 31.29
N GLN A 419 0.64 30.58 30.57
CA GLN A 419 0.81 32.00 30.71
C GLN A 419 -0.31 32.67 29.90
N ASP A 420 -1.32 33.23 30.57
CA ASP A 420 -2.52 33.81 29.95
C ASP A 420 -2.74 35.28 30.22
#